data_AF-A0A0M7MKB9-F1
#
_entry.id   AF-A0A0M7MKB9-F1
#
_cell.length_a   1.000
_cell.length_b   1.000
_cell.length_c   1.000
_cell.angle_alpha   90.00
_cell.angle_beta   90.00
_cell.angle_gamma   90.00
#
_symmetry.space_group_name_H-M   'P 1'
#
loop_
_entity.id
_entity.type
_entity.pdbx_description
1 polymer ?
#
loop_
_entity_poly.entity_id
_entity_poly.type
_entity_poly.pdbx_seq_one_letter_code
_entity_poly.pdbx_strand_id
1 'polypeptide(L)'
;MDDRELLTLAARAAKITISWDGWATAPMVLTDDGADTRTWNPLADDAEALRLAVALRLWLHVDKYGASARRPGDAWLGCEAHKYGGIEAATRRAIVRVAAAIGKEQ
;
A
#
# COMPACT_ATOMS: atom_id res chain seq x y z
N MET A 1 6.36 -12.77 1.12
CA MET A 1 6.48 -11.39 0.63
C MET A 1 7.01 -10.57 1.77
N ASP A 2 8.23 -10.05 1.62
CA ASP A 2 8.74 -9.04 2.54
C ASP A 2 8.11 -7.67 2.22
N ASP A 3 8.32 -6.68 3.09
CA ASP A 3 7.73 -5.35 2.89
C ASP A 3 8.30 -4.65 1.65
N ARG A 4 9.52 -5.00 1.19
CA ARG A 4 10.15 -4.43 0.00
C ARG A 4 9.49 -4.88 -1.30
N GLU A 5 9.28 -6.18 -1.45
CA GLU A 5 8.54 -6.79 -2.57
C GLU A 5 7.09 -6.28 -2.56
N LEU A 6 6.48 -6.22 -1.38
CA LEU A 6 5.12 -5.74 -1.19
C LEU A 6 4.95 -4.29 -1.68
N LEU A 7 5.83 -3.38 -1.24
CA LEU A 7 5.82 -1.98 -1.66
C LEU A 7 6.13 -1.82 -3.15
N THR A 8 7.03 -2.65 -3.70
CA THR A 8 7.38 -2.61 -5.13
C THR A 8 6.20 -2.98 -6.02
N LEU A 9 5.48 -4.05 -5.68
CA LEU A 9 4.29 -4.45 -6.42
C LEU A 9 3.15 -3.43 -6.26
N ALA A 10 2.98 -2.86 -5.07
CA ALA A 10 1.98 -1.82 -4.82
C ALA A 10 2.24 -0.56 -5.67
N ALA A 11 3.50 -0.11 -5.76
CA ALA A 11 3.89 1.01 -6.60
C ALA A 11 3.62 0.71 -8.09
N ARG A 12 3.95 -0.51 -8.55
CA ARG A 12 3.65 -0.98 -9.91
C ARG A 12 2.17 -0.88 -10.24
N ALA A 13 1.30 -1.33 -9.34
CA ALA A 13 -0.15 -1.24 -9.53
C ALA A 13 -0.63 0.20 -9.76
N ALA A 14 -0.08 1.15 -9.00
CA ALA A 14 -0.40 2.57 -9.06
C ALA A 14 0.39 3.33 -10.13
N LYS A 15 1.24 2.65 -10.92
CA LYS A 15 2.14 3.27 -11.92
C LYS A 15 3.06 4.33 -11.31
N ILE A 16 3.48 4.13 -10.07
CA ILE A 16 4.42 4.99 -9.37
C ILE A 16 5.83 4.44 -9.59
N THR A 17 6.73 5.29 -10.11
CA THR A 17 8.15 4.95 -10.20
C THR A 17 8.77 5.12 -8.83
N ILE A 18 9.35 4.03 -8.31
CA ILE A 18 10.06 4.01 -7.04
C ILE A 18 11.54 3.71 -7.24
N SER A 19 12.38 4.27 -6.38
CA SER A 19 13.79 3.89 -6.25
C SER A 19 14.07 3.41 -4.84
N TRP A 20 14.84 2.34 -4.72
CA TRP A 20 15.33 1.86 -3.43
C TRP A 20 16.77 2.32 -3.26
N ASP A 21 17.05 3.06 -2.20
CA ASP A 21 18.43 3.13 -1.73
C ASP A 21 18.78 1.81 -1.01
N GLY A 22 20.07 1.47 -0.93
CA GLY A 22 20.52 0.18 -0.38
C GLY A 22 20.29 0.01 1.12
N TRP A 23 19.91 1.08 1.84
CA TRP A 23 19.94 1.14 3.31
C TRP A 23 18.59 1.52 3.94
N ALA A 24 17.63 2.00 3.15
CA ALA A 24 16.35 2.48 3.62
C ALA A 24 15.33 1.35 3.75
N THR A 25 14.44 1.55 4.72
CA THR A 25 13.32 0.66 5.02
C THR A 25 12.11 0.90 4.11
N ALA A 26 12.16 1.92 3.24
CA ALA A 26 11.11 2.30 2.30
C ALA A 26 11.72 2.93 1.05
N PRO A 27 11.06 2.81 -0.12
CA PRO A 27 11.53 3.42 -1.35
C PRO A 27 11.30 4.93 -1.35
N MET A 28 11.94 5.60 -2.30
CA MET A 28 11.70 7.01 -2.62
C MET A 28 10.89 7.14 -3.91
N VAL A 29 10.07 8.18 -3.96
CA VAL A 29 9.33 8.63 -5.15
C VAL A 29 9.67 10.08 -5.44
N LEU A 30 9.53 10.50 -6.70
CA LEU A 30 9.62 11.90 -7.07
C LEU A 30 8.44 12.67 -6.47
N THR A 31 8.68 13.92 -6.06
CA THR A 31 7.61 14.85 -5.66
C THR A 31 6.75 15.22 -6.87
N ASP A 32 5.53 15.69 -6.61
CA ASP A 32 4.56 16.01 -7.67
C ASP A 32 5.05 17.13 -8.62
N ASP A 33 5.92 18.02 -8.13
CA ASP A 33 6.58 19.08 -8.91
C ASP A 33 7.83 18.61 -9.67
N GLY A 34 8.24 17.36 -9.47
CA GLY A 34 9.41 16.78 -10.12
C GLY A 34 10.77 17.28 -9.61
N ALA A 35 10.78 18.14 -8.60
CA ALA A 35 11.99 18.85 -8.14
C ALA A 35 12.80 18.05 -7.12
N ASP A 36 12.14 17.21 -6.32
CA ASP A 36 12.73 16.50 -5.19
C ASP A 36 12.29 15.04 -5.12
N THR A 37 12.88 14.30 -4.19
CA THR A 37 12.44 12.94 -3.86
C THR A 37 12.00 12.87 -2.40
N ARG A 38 11.01 12.03 -2.13
CA ARG A 38 10.49 11.80 -0.78
C ARG A 38 10.30 10.32 -0.53
N THR A 39 10.41 9.90 0.72
CA THR A 39 10.06 8.52 1.11
C THR A 39 8.60 8.24 0.79
N TRP A 40 8.34 7.04 0.26
CA TRP A 40 7.01 6.51 -0.01
C TRP A 40 6.83 5.19 0.75
N ASN A 41 6.12 5.25 1.87
CA ASN A 41 5.82 4.12 2.71
C ASN A 41 4.34 4.07 3.12
N PRO A 42 3.44 3.60 2.24
CA PRO A 42 2.04 3.40 2.59
C PRO A 42 1.78 2.36 3.69
N LEU A 43 2.80 1.63 4.18
CA LEU A 43 2.66 0.80 5.39
C LEU A 43 2.75 1.63 6.68
N ALA A 44 3.42 2.79 6.63
CA ALA A 44 3.64 3.67 7.76
C ALA A 44 2.91 5.03 7.65
N ASP A 45 2.55 5.46 6.43
CA ASP A 45 1.91 6.74 6.16
C ASP A 45 0.43 6.56 5.72
N ASP A 46 -0.49 7.15 6.48
CA ASP A 46 -1.93 7.07 6.25
C ASP A 46 -2.36 7.76 4.95
N ALA A 47 -1.75 8.91 4.63
CA ALA A 47 -2.10 9.67 3.45
C ALA A 47 -1.68 8.93 2.18
N GLU A 48 -0.54 8.24 2.20
CA GLU A 48 -0.10 7.41 1.07
C GLU A 48 -0.95 6.16 0.90
N ALA A 49 -1.30 5.49 2.00
CA ALA A 49 -2.22 4.36 1.95
C ALA A 49 -3.57 4.78 1.38
N LEU A 50 -4.13 5.91 1.83
CA LEU A 50 -5.41 6.41 1.33
C LEU A 50 -5.32 6.80 -0.16
N ARG A 51 -4.26 7.50 -0.57
CA ARG A 51 -4.02 7.82 -2.00
C ARG A 51 -3.95 6.55 -2.84
N LEU A 52 -3.31 5.50 -2.35
CA LEU A 52 -3.21 4.22 -3.03
C LEU A 52 -4.59 3.55 -3.18
N ALA A 53 -5.38 3.54 -2.12
CA ALA A 53 -6.75 3.02 -2.16
C ALA A 53 -7.62 3.76 -3.18
N VAL A 54 -7.53 5.09 -3.22
CA VAL A 54 -8.27 5.93 -4.17
C VAL A 54 -7.80 5.70 -5.60
N ALA A 55 -6.48 5.70 -5.85
CA ALA A 55 -5.91 5.52 -7.18
C ALA A 55 -6.32 4.16 -7.80
N LEU A 56 -6.39 3.12 -6.97
CA LEU A 56 -6.76 1.77 -7.39
C LEU A 56 -8.27 1.48 -7.23
N ARG A 57 -9.06 2.46 -6.79
CA ARG A 57 -10.51 2.36 -6.59
C ARG A 57 -10.90 1.17 -5.69
N LEU A 58 -10.17 0.98 -4.60
CA LEU A 58 -10.36 -0.14 -3.69
C LEU A 58 -11.60 0.07 -2.81
N TRP A 59 -12.30 -1.02 -2.53
CA TRP A 59 -13.30 -1.09 -1.47
C TRP A 59 -12.63 -1.50 -0.17
N LEU A 60 -12.93 -0.78 0.91
CA LEU A 60 -12.38 -1.02 2.23
C LEU A 60 -13.49 -1.46 3.18
N HIS A 61 -13.19 -2.46 4.00
CA HIS A 61 -14.03 -2.86 5.11
C HIS A 61 -13.16 -2.92 6.36
N VAL A 62 -13.49 -2.07 7.34
CA VAL A 62 -12.75 -1.90 8.59
C VAL A 62 -13.68 -2.27 9.73
N ASP A 63 -13.23 -3.17 10.59
CA ASP A 63 -13.97 -3.67 11.74
C ASP A 63 -13.06 -3.69 12.98
N LYS A 64 -13.64 -3.89 14.16
CA LYS A 64 -12.96 -3.97 15.47
C LYS A 64 -11.77 -4.93 15.49
N TYR A 65 -11.83 -6.00 14.70
CA TYR A 65 -10.84 -7.06 14.73
C TYR A 65 -9.84 -7.00 13.57
N GLY A 66 -10.01 -6.08 12.62
CA GLY A 66 -9.16 -6.03 11.45
C GLY A 66 -9.73 -5.23 10.28
N ALA A 67 -8.96 -5.17 9.21
CA ALA A 67 -9.34 -4.49 7.99
C ALA A 67 -9.15 -5.40 6.77
N SER A 68 -9.91 -5.13 5.73
CA SER A 68 -9.85 -5.85 4.46
C SER A 68 -10.05 -4.88 3.31
N ALA A 69 -9.42 -5.16 2.16
CA ALA A 69 -9.54 -4.37 0.96
C ALA A 69 -9.89 -5.27 -0.25
N ARG A 70 -10.33 -4.70 -1.37
CA ARG A 70 -10.44 -5.41 -2.66
C ARG A 70 -10.68 -4.44 -3.81
N ARG A 71 -10.52 -4.92 -5.05
CA ARG A 71 -11.15 -4.25 -6.21
C ARG A 71 -12.65 -4.54 -6.24
N PRO A 72 -13.46 -3.66 -6.85
CA PRO A 72 -14.86 -3.95 -7.13
C PRO A 72 -14.97 -5.23 -7.96
N GLY A 73 -15.77 -6.20 -7.52
CA GLY A 73 -15.98 -7.47 -8.21
C GLY A 73 -15.05 -8.61 -7.80
N ASP A 74 -13.94 -8.34 -7.11
CA ASP A 74 -13.00 -9.37 -6.64
C ASP A 74 -13.44 -9.95 -5.28
N ALA A 75 -12.86 -11.09 -4.89
CA ALA A 75 -12.93 -11.55 -3.50
C ALA A 75 -12.20 -10.57 -2.56
N TRP A 76 -12.54 -10.57 -1.26
CA TRP A 76 -11.80 -9.80 -0.27
C TRP A 76 -10.36 -10.34 -0.16
N LEU A 77 -9.39 -9.49 -0.48
CA LEU A 77 -7.96 -9.80 -0.51
C LEU A 77 -7.29 -8.87 0.52
N GLY A 78 -6.46 -9.37 1.43
CA GLY A 78 -5.84 -8.50 2.45
C GLY A 78 -6.66 -8.34 3.72
N CYS A 79 -7.22 -9.42 4.25
CA CYS A 79 -7.68 -9.47 5.63
C CYS A 79 -6.47 -9.36 6.57
N GLU A 80 -6.39 -8.25 7.31
CA GLU A 80 -5.38 -8.00 8.34
C GLU A 80 -6.04 -7.98 9.69
N ALA A 81 -5.65 -8.89 10.57
CA ALA A 81 -6.06 -8.82 11.96
C ALA A 81 -5.43 -7.57 12.61
N HIS A 82 -6.14 -6.97 13.56
CA HIS A 82 -5.59 -6.02 14.52
C HIS A 82 -4.45 -6.73 15.29
N LYS A 83 -3.21 -6.57 14.80
CA LYS A 83 -1.97 -7.01 15.44
C LYS A 83 -0.97 -5.88 15.31
N TYR A 84 -0.18 -5.67 16.35
CA TYR A 84 0.96 -4.73 16.43
C TYR A 84 0.80 -3.43 15.60
N GLY A 85 0.29 -2.36 16.24
CA GLY A 85 0.14 -1.04 15.60
C GLY A 85 -1.30 -0.58 15.37
N GLY A 86 -2.30 -1.33 15.85
CA GLY A 86 -3.70 -0.89 15.85
C GLY A 86 -4.47 -1.23 14.56
N ILE A 87 -5.72 -0.79 14.52
CA ILE A 87 -6.62 -0.97 13.36
C ILE A 87 -6.15 -0.13 12.15
N GLU A 88 -5.47 0.97 12.42
CA GLU A 88 -4.87 1.88 11.45
C GLU A 88 -3.76 1.16 10.67
N ALA A 89 -2.83 0.49 11.38
CA ALA A 89 -1.78 -0.31 10.74
C ALA A 89 -2.35 -1.49 9.93
N ALA A 90 -3.37 -2.17 10.47
CA ALA A 90 -4.05 -3.24 9.75
C ALA A 90 -4.72 -2.72 8.47
N THR A 91 -5.34 -1.53 8.51
CA THR A 91 -6.00 -0.90 7.35
C THR A 91 -4.98 -0.54 6.27
N ARG A 92 -3.87 0.12 6.64
CA ARG A 92 -2.78 0.42 5.71
C ARG A 92 -2.25 -0.85 5.04
N ARG A 93 -1.97 -1.89 5.82
CA ARG A 93 -1.43 -3.15 5.30
C ARG A 93 -2.42 -3.90 4.40
N ALA A 94 -3.72 -3.87 4.70
CA ALA A 94 -4.77 -4.43 3.84
C ALA A 94 -4.78 -3.76 2.46
N ILE A 95 -4.74 -2.42 2.42
CA ILE A 95 -4.65 -1.64 1.18
C ILE A 95 -3.42 -2.04 0.38
N VAL A 96 -2.24 -2.03 1.02
CA VAL A 96 -0.97 -2.32 0.35
C VAL A 96 -0.93 -3.76 -0.18
N ARG A 97 -1.50 -4.75 0.55
CA ARG A 97 -1.60 -6.13 0.07
C ARG A 97 -2.45 -6.27 -1.19
N VAL A 98 -3.58 -5.59 -1.27
CA VAL A 98 -4.40 -5.61 -2.49
C VAL A 98 -3.69 -4.90 -3.63
N ALA A 99 -3.08 -3.75 -3.37
CA ALA A 99 -2.29 -3.05 -4.37
C ALA A 99 -1.17 -3.95 -4.93
N ALA A 100 -0.45 -4.65 -4.06
CA ALA A 100 0.58 -5.59 -4.47
C ALA A 100 0.03 -6.76 -5.29
N ALA A 101 -1.14 -7.31 -4.92
CA ALA A 101 -1.79 -8.35 -5.69
C ALA A 101 -2.14 -7.86 -7.12
N ILE A 102 -2.68 -6.64 -7.25
CA ILE A 102 -2.95 -6.02 -8.56
C ILE A 102 -1.66 -5.83 -9.36
N GLY A 103 -0.59 -5.35 -8.72
CA GLY A 103 0.69 -5.11 -9.39
C GLY A 103 1.38 -6.39 -9.85
N LYS A 104 1.04 -7.53 -9.24
CA LYS A 104 1.52 -8.86 -9.66
C LYS A 104 0.81 -9.37 -10.92
N GLU A 105 -0.41 -8.92 -11.18
CA GLU A 105 -1.20 -9.29 -12.37
C GLU A 105 -0.83 -8.47 -13.62
N GLN A 106 -0.11 -7.36 -13.46
CA GLN A 106 0.35 -6.49 -14.56
C GLN A 106 1.63 -6.98 -15.22
#